data_AF-A0A1Z9U792-F1
#
_entry.id   AF-A0A1Z9U792-F1
#
_cell.length_a   1.000
_cell.length_b   1.000
_cell.length_c   1.000
_cell.angle_alpha   90.00
_cell.angle_beta   90.00
_cell.angle_gamma   90.00
#
_symmetry.space_group_name_H-M   'P 1'
#
loop_
_entity.id
_entity.type
_entity.pdbx_description
1 polymer ?
#
loop_
_entity_poly.entity_id
_entity_poly.type
_entity_poly.pdbx_seq_one_letter_code
_entity_poly.pdbx_strand_id
1 'polypeptide(L)'
;MGMVALTYKVMPDSDVDDVSADDIAAQITALKDDVYDVQLCETKPLAFGLKFIQVHVVMNDGSGLSDVFEENMRAIHGTGEIEVLSMGLL
;
A
#
# COMPACT_ATOMS: atom_id res chain seq x y z
N MET A 1 10.92 -21.22 -3.12
CA MET A 1 10.34 -19.93 -2.67
C MET A 1 9.17 -19.63 -3.60
N GLY A 2 7.98 -19.49 -3.02
CA GLY A 2 6.78 -19.11 -3.76
C GLY A 2 6.70 -17.59 -3.92
N MET A 3 5.82 -17.14 -4.79
CA MET A 3 5.42 -15.72 -4.82
C MET A 3 4.18 -15.55 -3.96
N VAL A 4 4.05 -14.41 -3.30
CA VAL A 4 2.87 -14.02 -2.55
C VAL A 4 2.28 -12.77 -3.16
N ALA A 5 0.96 -12.74 -3.30
CA ALA A 5 0.19 -11.58 -3.66
C ALA A 5 -0.49 -11.02 -2.40
N LEU A 6 -0.26 -9.74 -2.13
CA LEU A 6 -0.85 -9.00 -1.02
C LEU A 6 -1.70 -7.86 -1.56
N THR A 7 -2.88 -7.69 -0.98
CA THR A 7 -3.71 -6.51 -1.20
C THR A 7 -3.82 -5.73 0.10
N TYR A 8 -3.38 -4.47 0.08
CA TYR A 8 -3.47 -3.55 1.20
C TYR A 8 -4.54 -2.51 0.96
N LYS A 9 -5.13 -2.04 2.07
CA LYS A 9 -5.88 -0.80 2.18
C LYS A 9 -5.06 0.17 3.01
N VAL A 10 -4.71 1.30 2.43
CA VAL A 10 -3.97 2.37 3.09
C VAL A 10 -4.89 3.57 3.26
N MET A 11 -5.01 4.05 4.49
CA MET A 11 -5.78 5.23 4.85
C MET A 11 -4.85 6.44 4.89
N PRO A 12 -5.26 7.59 4.32
CA PRO A 12 -4.61 8.86 4.65
C PRO A 12 -4.74 9.15 6.15
N ASP A 13 -3.70 9.74 6.74
CA ASP A 13 -3.72 10.22 8.11
C ASP A 13 -4.69 11.40 8.22
N SER A 14 -5.65 11.29 9.14
CA SER A 14 -6.70 12.30 9.33
C SER A 14 -6.23 13.49 10.17
N ASP A 15 -5.11 13.36 10.88
CA ASP A 15 -4.54 14.42 11.71
C ASP A 15 -3.51 15.27 10.94
N VAL A 16 -3.22 14.93 9.68
CA VAL A 16 -2.28 15.65 8.82
C VAL A 16 -3.04 16.43 7.75
N ASP A 17 -2.91 17.76 7.80
CA ASP A 17 -3.47 18.66 6.80
C ASP A 17 -2.77 18.51 5.44
N ASP A 18 -3.48 18.86 4.36
CA ASP A 18 -2.96 18.89 2.97
C ASP A 18 -2.48 17.52 2.44
N VAL A 19 -3.00 16.43 3.00
CA VAL A 19 -2.73 15.08 2.53
C VAL A 19 -3.71 14.67 1.42
N SER A 20 -3.16 14.33 0.27
CA SER A 20 -3.89 13.79 -0.87
C SER A 20 -3.70 12.28 -0.96
N ALA A 21 -4.81 11.52 -0.97
CA ALA A 21 -4.78 10.07 -1.21
C ALA A 21 -4.15 9.74 -2.58
N ASP A 22 -4.31 10.62 -3.56
CA ASP A 22 -3.77 10.44 -4.91
C ASP A 22 -2.23 10.65 -4.91
N ASP A 23 -1.70 11.55 -4.08
CA ASP A 23 -0.25 11.74 -3.92
C ASP A 23 0.41 10.61 -3.14
N ILE A 24 -0.27 10.08 -2.11
CA ILE A 24 0.19 8.87 -1.40
C ILE A 24 0.23 7.69 -2.38
N ALA A 25 -0.82 7.50 -3.19
CA ALA A 25 -0.87 6.43 -4.18
C ALA A 25 0.28 6.54 -5.20
N ALA A 26 0.63 7.76 -5.63
CA ALA A 26 1.77 7.98 -6.51
C ALA A 26 3.10 7.60 -5.86
N GLN A 27 3.30 7.96 -4.58
CA GLN A 27 4.50 7.59 -3.83
C GLN A 27 4.60 6.08 -3.57
N ILE A 28 3.50 5.42 -3.23
CA ILE A 28 3.47 3.95 -3.08
C ILE A 28 3.79 3.27 -4.41
N THR A 29 3.26 3.77 -5.53
CA THR A 29 3.59 3.24 -6.86
C THR A 29 5.08 3.34 -7.16
N ALA A 30 5.74 4.40 -6.67
CA ALA A 30 7.19 4.60 -6.83
C ALA A 30 8.05 3.64 -5.97
N LEU A 31 7.45 2.89 -5.03
CA LEU A 31 8.13 1.81 -4.30
C LEU A 31 8.36 0.56 -5.16
N LYS A 32 7.80 0.52 -6.38
CA LYS A 32 7.99 -0.59 -7.32
C LYS A 32 9.47 -0.75 -7.69
N ASP A 33 9.98 -1.96 -7.55
CA ASP A 33 11.33 -2.35 -7.97
C ASP A 33 11.38 -3.85 -8.35
N ASP A 34 12.58 -4.43 -8.40
CA ASP A 34 12.77 -5.86 -8.69
C ASP A 34 12.31 -6.78 -7.54
N VAL A 35 12.09 -6.25 -6.34
CA VAL A 35 11.65 -6.98 -5.13
C VAL A 35 10.13 -6.89 -4.95
N TYR A 36 9.57 -5.72 -5.21
CA TYR A 36 8.16 -5.38 -5.01
C TYR A 36 7.49 -5.08 -6.35
N ASP A 37 6.81 -6.07 -6.94
CA ASP A 37 6.00 -5.84 -8.13
C ASP A 37 4.65 -5.24 -7.74
N VAL A 38 4.59 -3.91 -7.62
CA VAL A 38 3.32 -3.19 -7.44
C VAL A 38 2.57 -3.22 -8.78
N GLN A 39 1.46 -3.96 -8.80
CA GLN A 39 0.63 -4.18 -9.99
C GLN A 39 -0.58 -3.25 -10.05
N LEU A 40 -1.08 -2.83 -8.89
CA LEU A 40 -2.19 -1.91 -8.76
C LEU A 40 -1.94 -0.98 -7.57
N CYS A 41 -2.14 0.32 -7.78
CA CYS A 41 -2.17 1.29 -6.69
C CYS A 41 -3.14 2.40 -7.09
N GLU A 42 -4.36 2.36 -6.56
CA GLU A 42 -5.45 3.25 -6.97
C GLU A 42 -6.23 3.79 -5.78
N THR A 43 -6.78 5.00 -5.91
CA THR A 43 -7.66 5.57 -4.89
C THR A 43 -9.10 5.11 -5.11
N LYS A 44 -9.77 4.71 -4.04
CA LYS A 44 -11.17 4.27 -4.04
C LYS A 44 -12.00 5.12 -3.09
N PRO A 45 -13.23 5.49 -3.48
CA PRO A 45 -14.14 6.17 -2.57
C PRO A 45 -14.51 5.22 -1.41
N LEU A 46 -14.54 5.77 -0.20
CA LEU A 46 -15.00 5.09 0.99
C LEU A 46 -16.41 5.57 1.35
N ALA A 47 -16.52 6.50 2.29
CA ALA A 47 -17.77 7.11 2.74
C ALA A 47 -17.50 8.57 3.10
N PHE A 48 -18.54 9.41 3.09
CA PHE A 48 -18.46 10.83 3.48
C PHE A 48 -17.38 11.63 2.71
N GLY A 49 -17.15 11.27 1.44
CA GLY A 49 -16.14 11.92 0.61
C GLY A 49 -14.69 11.49 0.89
N LEU A 50 -14.47 10.59 1.87
CA LEU A 50 -13.16 10.01 2.14
C LEU A 50 -12.79 9.02 1.04
N LYS A 51 -11.47 8.89 0.82
CA LYS A 51 -10.88 7.88 -0.07
C LYS A 51 -9.89 7.02 0.72
N PHE A 52 -9.66 5.81 0.24
CA PHE A 52 -8.53 4.98 0.65
C PHE A 52 -7.71 4.59 -0.58
N ILE A 53 -6.46 4.18 -0.38
CA ILE A 53 -5.60 3.66 -1.43
C ILE A 53 -5.65 2.13 -1.37
N GLN A 54 -6.00 1.48 -2.48
CA GLN A 54 -5.87 0.04 -2.63
C GLN A 54 -4.56 -0.28 -3.34
N VAL A 55 -3.71 -1.08 -2.71
CA VAL A 55 -2.40 -1.49 -3.24
C VAL A 55 -2.42 -2.99 -3.47
N HIS A 56 -2.02 -3.45 -4.65
CA HIS A 56 -1.77 -4.86 -4.95
C HIS A 56 -0.30 -5.03 -5.32
N VAL A 57 0.40 -5.87 -4.55
CA VAL A 57 1.83 -6.11 -4.71
C VAL A 57 2.10 -7.61 -4.73
N VAL A 58 3.01 -8.01 -5.62
CA VAL A 58 3.53 -9.36 -5.70
C VAL A 58 5.01 -9.34 -5.33
N MET A 59 5.41 -10.22 -4.42
CA MET A 59 6.79 -10.32 -3.95
C MET A 59 7.14 -11.77 -3.63
N ASN A 60 8.42 -12.05 -3.42
CA ASN A 60 8.86 -13.37 -2.95
C ASN A 60 8.33 -13.62 -1.53
N ASP A 61 7.93 -14.85 -1.22
CA ASP A 61 7.60 -15.29 0.16
C ASP A 61 8.88 -15.48 1.01
N GLY A 62 9.78 -14.50 0.94
CA GLY A 62 10.97 -14.40 1.77
C GLY A 62 10.62 -13.79 3.12
N SER A 63 11.34 -14.20 4.17
CA SER A 63 11.06 -13.74 5.54
C SER A 63 11.18 -12.22 5.66
N GLY A 64 10.05 -11.55 5.96
CA GLY A 64 10.00 -10.13 6.33
C GLY A 64 9.82 -9.14 5.19
N LEU A 65 9.69 -9.58 3.93
CA LEU A 65 9.53 -8.64 2.80
C LEU A 65 8.21 -7.83 2.89
N SER A 66 7.12 -8.46 3.35
CA SER A 66 5.85 -7.79 3.61
C SER A 66 5.98 -6.69 4.66
N ASP A 67 6.71 -6.97 5.75
CA ASP A 67 6.88 -6.05 6.87
C ASP A 67 7.68 -4.81 6.42
N VAL A 68 8.76 -5.03 5.66
CA VAL A 68 9.56 -3.94 5.07
C VAL A 68 8.72 -3.10 4.10
N PHE A 69 7.87 -3.73 3.29
CA PHE A 69 6.97 -3.00 2.39
C PHE A 69 5.96 -2.16 3.16
N GLU A 70 5.38 -2.68 4.23
CA GLU A 70 4.50 -1.93 5.12
C GLU A 70 5.21 -0.75 5.78
N GLU A 71 6.44 -0.93 6.27
CA GLU A 71 7.25 0.15 6.83
C GLU A 71 7.54 1.25 5.79
N ASN A 72 7.89 0.88 4.56
CA ASN A 72 8.11 1.81 3.47
C ASN A 72 6.84 2.62 3.14
N MET A 73 5.68 1.97 3.13
CA MET A 73 4.40 2.67 2.94
C MET A 73 4.09 3.61 4.12
N ARG A 74 4.34 3.18 5.37
CA ARG A 74 4.16 4.02 6.57
C ARG A 74 5.10 5.22 6.63
N ALA A 75 6.28 5.13 6.02
CA ALA A 75 7.24 6.22 5.96
C ALA A 75 6.83 7.34 4.99
N ILE A 76 5.87 7.09 4.09
CA ILE A 76 5.31 8.10 3.20
C ILE A 76 4.50 9.10 4.04
N HIS A 77 4.79 10.39 3.87
CA HIS A 77 4.09 11.44 4.59
C HIS A 77 2.58 11.42 4.31
N GLY A 78 1.78 11.49 5.37
CA GLY A 78 0.33 11.43 5.27
C GLY A 78 -0.23 10.00 5.19
N THR A 79 0.61 8.95 5.19
CA THR A 79 0.12 7.59 5.37
C THR A 79 -0.31 7.38 6.82
N GLY A 80 -1.56 6.96 7.01
CA GLY A 80 -2.12 6.55 8.29
C GLY A 80 -2.16 5.02 8.43
N GLU A 81 -3.35 4.48 8.70
CA GLU A 81 -3.55 3.05 8.92
C GLU A 81 -3.32 2.21 7.65
N ILE A 82 -2.65 1.08 7.81
CA ILE A 82 -2.46 0.07 6.75
C ILE A 82 -3.10 -1.23 7.21
N GLU A 83 -4.01 -1.75 6.40
CA GLU A 83 -4.80 -2.96 6.64
C GLU A 83 -4.56 -3.97 5.50
N VAL A 84 -4.30 -5.24 5.84
CA VAL A 84 -4.21 -6.32 4.85
C VAL A 84 -5.61 -6.81 4.51
N LEU A 85 -6.03 -6.64 3.26
CA LEU A 85 -7.33 -7.12 2.76
C LEU A 85 -7.27 -8.58 2.29
N SER A 86 -6.16 -8.99 1.68
CA SER A 86 -5.99 -10.36 1.19
C SER A 86 -4.52 -10.74 1.08
N MET A 87 -4.23 -12.02 1.33
CA MET A 87 -2.92 -12.62 1.11
C MET A 87 -3.12 -13.98 0.42
N GLY A 88 -2.35 -14.25 -0.62
CA GLY A 88 -2.42 -15.52 -1.35
C GLY A 88 -1.09 -15.92 -1.94
N LEU A 89 -0.78 -17.22 -1.88
CA LEU A 89 0.33 -17.80 -2.62
C LEU A 89 -0.04 -17.91 -4.10
N LEU A 90 0.92 -17.61 -4.97
CA LEU A 90 0.81 -17.71 -6.43
C LEU A 90 1.46 -19.00 -6.96
#